data_AF-A0A953MZS9-F1
#
_entry.id   AF-A0A953MZS9-F1
#
_cell.length_a   1.000
_cell.length_b   1.000
_cell.length_c   1.000
_cell.angle_alpha   90.00
_cell.angle_beta   90.00
_cell.angle_gamma   90.00
#
_symmetry.space_group_name_H-M   'P 1'
#
loop_
_entity.id
_entity.type
_entity.pdbx_description
1 polymer ?
#
loop_
_entity_poly.entity_id
_entity_poly.type
_entity_poly.pdbx_seq_one_letter_code
_entity_poly.pdbx_strand_id
1 'polypeptide(L)'
;MINLMYLVLTALLALNVSKEILDSFIIVNEGLENTKSTFKDKMDATYAQFGQLAKENQAKYGAAWNDAQQVQQLATKLVSHIDTLKGMLISKTDGIPLDQVMGMENGVDTVLNLEYVSSKDNNTHITEMMVGSEPGKPREGPYTARELRSMLESFRDKVKVAAAGDEKLQASADRMFNFEDRRDASGTMNNWSSMNFYHVPVVAGITTLSKIQTDIRTMESELVSRMMSGVESKTFKFNTLEAIIKPQSSYVTAGGTYRANIFLGAYDNQNAPEVYVAGPGAYVDTTVSPPVIVGDSRKLDMDGAKAILEEPATSAGLKVVTGIIKFKPVGGELQTEKFRAEYEVAAPSLVVSPTKMNVFYRGVENPVSISVAGYSATNIQPSMTNGTLGKDRDGYVVKPGSGPTAVISVTVTNPDGTKKSMPGVEFRVKNVPNPTPYFAGKGVNDNTVRKNEIVAAQGVLAKMENFEFDLRFDIVSYTVTTTIAGNVLEKPCVGPALSADAKAVLERVRSGQKIFIENIKAKGPDGTVRNLGALSFKVI
;
A
#
# COMPACT_ATOMS: atom_id res chain seq x y z
N MET A 1 -53.91 -31.15 -80.73
CA MET A 1 -54.24 -30.04 -79.80
C MET A 1 -54.30 -30.50 -78.35
N ILE A 2 -55.03 -31.57 -78.00
CA ILE A 2 -55.12 -32.07 -76.62
C ILE A 2 -53.74 -32.41 -76.02
N ASN A 3 -52.85 -33.07 -76.79
CA ASN A 3 -51.48 -33.38 -76.32
C ASN A 3 -50.63 -32.13 -76.06
N LEU A 4 -50.82 -31.04 -76.82
CA LEU A 4 -50.11 -29.78 -76.59
C LEU A 4 -50.63 -29.09 -75.32
N MET A 5 -51.94 -29.13 -75.09
CA MET A 5 -52.57 -28.60 -73.88
C MET A 5 -52.15 -29.39 -72.63
N TYR A 6 -52.02 -30.71 -72.73
CA TYR A 6 -51.52 -31.54 -71.63
C TYR A 6 -50.05 -31.24 -71.34
N LEU A 7 -49.21 -31.08 -72.37
CA LEU A 7 -47.80 -30.74 -72.19
C LEU A 7 -47.62 -29.35 -71.58
N VAL A 8 -48.44 -28.37 -71.99
CA VAL A 8 -48.48 -27.03 -71.38
C VAL A 8 -48.99 -27.08 -69.94
N LEU A 9 -50.05 -27.85 -69.64
CA LEU A 9 -50.55 -28.00 -68.27
C LEU A 9 -49.54 -28.71 -67.36
N THR A 10 -48.88 -29.76 -67.85
CA THR A 10 -47.83 -30.47 -67.11
C THR A 10 -46.60 -29.58 -66.91
N ALA A 11 -46.24 -28.74 -67.90
CA ALA A 11 -45.18 -27.75 -67.75
C ALA A 11 -45.55 -26.64 -66.75
N LEU A 12 -46.81 -26.19 -66.73
CA LEU A 12 -47.31 -25.21 -65.76
C LEU A 12 -47.38 -25.79 -64.33
N LEU A 13 -47.80 -27.05 -64.18
CA LEU A 13 -47.77 -27.77 -62.90
C LEU A 13 -46.34 -28.00 -62.41
N ALA A 14 -45.40 -28.26 -63.31
CA ALA A 14 -43.97 -28.41 -62.99
C ALA A 14 -43.29 -27.07 -62.67
N LEU A 15 -43.82 -25.94 -63.15
CA LEU A 15 -43.32 -24.59 -62.84
C LEU A 15 -43.75 -24.13 -61.43
N ASN A 16 -44.85 -24.69 -60.91
CA ASN A 16 -45.33 -24.38 -59.57
C ASN A 16 -44.61 -25.24 -58.52
N VAL A 17 -44.18 -24.60 -57.43
CA VAL A 17 -43.51 -25.26 -56.31
C VAL A 17 -44.51 -26.16 -55.57
N SER A 18 -44.10 -27.36 -55.13
CA SER A 18 -44.94 -28.22 -54.29
C SER A 18 -45.36 -27.49 -53.01
N LYS A 19 -46.63 -27.61 -52.62
CA LYS A 19 -47.16 -27.01 -51.38
C LYS A 19 -46.41 -27.48 -50.13
N GLU A 20 -45.96 -28.73 -50.12
CA GLU A 20 -45.18 -29.31 -49.01
C GLU A 20 -43.80 -28.64 -48.84
N ILE A 21 -43.21 -28.17 -49.94
CA ILE A 21 -41.94 -27.42 -49.92
C ILE A 21 -42.18 -26.02 -49.34
N LEU A 22 -43.31 -25.38 -49.67
CA LEU A 22 -43.69 -24.08 -49.12
C LEU A 22 -43.96 -24.16 -47.61
N ASP A 23 -44.59 -25.23 -47.13
CA ASP A 23 -44.81 -25.46 -45.69
C ASP A 23 -43.49 -25.60 -44.93
N SER A 24 -42.47 -26.19 -45.55
CA SER A 24 -41.13 -26.27 -44.97
C SER A 24 -40.51 -24.89 -44.75
N PHE A 25 -40.74 -23.93 -45.64
CA PHE A 25 -40.27 -22.54 -45.46
C PHE A 25 -41.01 -21.81 -44.34
N ILE A 26 -42.28 -22.13 -44.08
CA ILE A 26 -43.04 -21.58 -42.95
C ILE A 26 -42.41 -22.04 -41.63
N ILE A 27 -42.15 -23.34 -41.49
CA ILE A 27 -41.51 -23.91 -40.30
C ILE A 27 -40.14 -23.27 -40.06
N VAL A 28 -39.33 -23.11 -41.12
CA VAL A 28 -38.03 -22.44 -41.04
C VAL A 28 -38.19 -20.98 -40.61
N ASN A 29 -39.16 -20.26 -41.18
CA ASN A 29 -39.41 -18.87 -40.83
C ASN A 29 -39.85 -18.71 -39.37
N GLU A 30 -40.74 -19.56 -38.86
CA GLU A 30 -41.13 -19.56 -37.45
C GLU A 30 -39.93 -19.80 -36.53
N GLY A 31 -39.05 -20.75 -36.89
CA GLY A 31 -37.79 -20.96 -36.19
C GLY A 31 -36.90 -19.70 -36.17
N LEU A 32 -36.82 -18.98 -37.29
CA LEU A 32 -36.06 -17.74 -37.40
C LEU A 32 -36.70 -16.57 -36.61
N GLU A 33 -38.02 -16.44 -36.62
CA GLU A 33 -38.75 -15.43 -35.84
C GLU A 33 -38.62 -15.68 -34.33
N ASN A 34 -38.72 -16.93 -33.89
CA ASN A 34 -38.44 -17.33 -32.50
C ASN A 34 -36.99 -17.02 -32.10
N THR A 35 -36.05 -17.32 -33.00
CA THR A 35 -34.63 -17.00 -32.80
C THR A 35 -34.41 -15.50 -32.72
N LYS A 36 -35.06 -14.70 -33.59
CA LYS A 36 -35.01 -13.23 -33.57
C LYS A 36 -35.51 -12.68 -32.23
N SER A 37 -36.65 -13.17 -31.74
CA SER A 37 -37.20 -12.79 -30.43
C SER A 37 -36.24 -13.12 -29.29
N THR A 38 -35.70 -14.35 -29.28
CA THR A 38 -34.71 -14.78 -28.29
C THR A 38 -33.44 -13.92 -28.29
N PHE A 39 -32.93 -13.56 -29.48
CA PHE A 39 -31.79 -12.67 -29.60
C PHE A 39 -32.10 -11.26 -29.13
N LYS A 40 -33.31 -10.75 -29.39
CA LYS A 40 -33.76 -9.45 -28.89
C LYS A 40 -33.72 -9.42 -27.35
N ASP A 41 -34.32 -10.40 -26.68
CA ASP A 41 -34.33 -10.45 -25.21
C ASP A 41 -32.92 -10.54 -24.64
N LYS A 42 -32.06 -11.37 -25.26
CA LYS A 42 -30.65 -11.49 -24.88
C LYS A 42 -29.90 -10.17 -25.07
N MET A 43 -30.19 -9.44 -26.14
CA MET A 43 -29.59 -8.12 -26.40
C MET A 43 -30.07 -7.08 -25.41
N ASP A 44 -31.37 -7.01 -25.14
CA ASP A 44 -31.92 -6.06 -24.17
C ASP A 44 -31.29 -6.28 -22.78
N ALA A 45 -31.07 -7.55 -22.37
CA ALA A 45 -30.33 -7.87 -21.16
C ALA A 45 -28.85 -7.46 -21.21
N THR A 46 -28.16 -7.71 -22.34
CA THR A 46 -26.75 -7.36 -22.53
C THR A 46 -26.52 -5.84 -22.51
N TYR A 47 -27.38 -5.07 -23.18
CA TYR A 47 -27.35 -3.60 -23.16
C TYR A 47 -27.69 -3.05 -21.77
N ALA A 48 -28.61 -3.67 -21.02
CA ALA A 48 -28.91 -3.28 -19.65
C ALA A 48 -27.67 -3.45 -18.74
N GLN A 49 -26.99 -4.60 -18.84
CA GLN A 49 -25.76 -4.86 -18.09
C GLN A 49 -24.64 -3.88 -18.48
N PHE A 50 -24.43 -3.66 -19.77
CA PHE A 50 -23.40 -2.74 -20.25
C PHE A 50 -23.70 -1.29 -19.84
N GLY A 51 -24.97 -0.86 -19.89
CA GLY A 51 -25.40 0.44 -19.40
C GLY A 51 -25.16 0.61 -17.89
N GLN A 52 -25.31 -0.45 -17.09
CA GLN A 52 -24.97 -0.42 -15.67
C GLN A 52 -23.46 -0.26 -15.45
N LEU A 53 -22.63 -1.03 -16.15
CA LEU A 53 -21.15 -0.91 -16.08
C LEU A 53 -20.67 0.48 -16.52
N ALA A 54 -21.31 1.07 -17.52
CA ALA A 54 -21.03 2.43 -17.98
C ALA A 54 -21.39 3.50 -16.95
N LYS A 55 -22.47 3.30 -16.16
CA LYS A 55 -22.83 4.19 -15.05
C LYS A 55 -21.85 4.07 -13.88
N GLU A 56 -21.42 2.85 -13.56
CA GLU A 56 -20.48 2.58 -12.47
C GLU A 56 -19.08 3.11 -12.79
N ASN A 57 -18.65 3.04 -14.05
CA ASN A 57 -17.33 3.50 -14.47
C ASN A 57 -17.34 4.15 -15.88
N GLN A 58 -17.79 5.40 -15.94
CA GLN A 58 -17.93 6.17 -17.18
C GLN A 58 -16.59 6.39 -17.90
N ALA A 59 -15.50 6.63 -17.17
CA ALA A 59 -14.18 6.86 -17.77
C ALA A 59 -13.67 5.63 -18.55
N LYS A 60 -14.07 4.43 -18.13
CA LYS A 60 -13.61 3.16 -18.71
C LYS A 60 -14.53 2.62 -19.80
N TYR A 61 -15.85 2.63 -19.57
CA TYR A 61 -16.83 2.02 -20.48
C TYR A 61 -17.55 3.04 -21.37
N GLY A 62 -17.42 4.36 -21.12
CA GLY A 62 -18.22 5.39 -21.79
C GLY A 62 -18.04 5.45 -23.31
N ALA A 63 -16.80 5.35 -23.81
CA ALA A 63 -16.54 5.35 -25.25
C ALA A 63 -17.15 4.12 -25.95
N ALA A 64 -16.88 2.93 -25.41
CA ALA A 64 -17.43 1.68 -25.95
C ALA A 64 -18.97 1.61 -25.84
N TRP A 65 -19.55 2.21 -24.80
CA TRP A 65 -20.99 2.31 -24.65
C TRP A 65 -21.64 3.20 -25.72
N ASN A 66 -21.04 4.35 -26.03
CA ASN A 66 -21.54 5.23 -27.08
C ASN A 66 -21.52 4.55 -28.45
N ASP A 67 -20.44 3.83 -28.77
CA ASP A 67 -20.32 3.08 -30.01
C ASP A 67 -21.35 1.93 -30.06
N ALA A 68 -21.57 1.22 -28.94
CA ALA A 68 -22.58 0.18 -28.85
C ALA A 68 -24.01 0.73 -29.04
N GLN A 69 -24.33 1.90 -28.48
CA GLN A 69 -25.62 2.56 -28.72
C GLN A 69 -25.84 2.94 -30.19
N GLN A 70 -24.79 3.42 -30.87
CA GLN A 70 -24.88 3.73 -32.29
C GLN A 70 -25.18 2.47 -33.11
N VAL A 71 -24.53 1.34 -32.80
CA VAL A 71 -24.81 0.06 -33.46
C VAL A 71 -26.23 -0.40 -33.17
N GLN A 72 -26.71 -0.29 -31.92
CA GLN A 72 -28.08 -0.65 -31.54
C GLN A 72 -29.14 0.10 -32.36
N GLN A 73 -28.96 1.42 -32.51
CA GLN A 73 -29.86 2.27 -33.27
C GLN A 73 -29.89 1.87 -34.75
N LEU A 74 -28.73 1.57 -35.33
CA LEU A 74 -28.62 1.14 -36.72
C LEU A 74 -29.24 -0.23 -36.94
N ALA A 75 -28.95 -1.20 -36.07
CA ALA A 75 -29.51 -2.54 -36.13
C ALA A 75 -31.04 -2.50 -36.00
N THR A 76 -31.55 -1.71 -35.05
CA THR A 76 -33.00 -1.55 -34.84
C THR A 76 -33.68 -0.88 -36.03
N LYS A 77 -33.08 0.18 -36.58
CA LYS A 77 -33.58 0.83 -37.80
C LYS A 77 -33.63 -0.15 -38.99
N LEU A 78 -32.60 -0.97 -39.15
CA LEU A 78 -32.51 -1.93 -40.24
C LEU A 78 -33.52 -3.08 -40.09
N VAL A 79 -33.67 -3.62 -38.88
CA VAL A 79 -34.67 -4.67 -38.57
C VAL A 79 -36.08 -4.15 -38.81
N SER A 80 -36.40 -2.94 -38.33
CA SER A 80 -37.71 -2.29 -38.56
C SER A 80 -37.97 -2.02 -40.05
N HIS A 81 -36.96 -1.61 -40.80
CA HIS A 81 -37.08 -1.47 -42.26
C HIS A 81 -37.41 -2.83 -42.92
N ILE A 82 -36.77 -3.92 -42.48
CA ILE A 82 -37.06 -5.27 -42.99
C ILE A 82 -38.45 -5.76 -42.57
N ASP A 83 -38.91 -5.48 -41.34
CA ASP A 83 -40.28 -5.82 -40.91
C ASP A 83 -41.31 -5.08 -41.76
N THR A 84 -41.09 -3.80 -42.04
CA THR A 84 -41.93 -3.00 -42.95
C THR A 84 -41.93 -3.60 -44.37
N LEU A 85 -40.76 -4.02 -44.88
CA LEU A 85 -40.64 -4.69 -46.18
C LEU A 85 -41.47 -5.98 -46.25
N LYS A 86 -41.36 -6.85 -45.23
CA LYS A 86 -42.15 -8.08 -45.14
C LYS A 86 -43.65 -7.77 -45.10
N GLY A 87 -44.07 -6.77 -44.31
CA GLY A 87 -45.46 -6.34 -44.21
C GLY A 87 -46.03 -5.83 -45.55
N MET A 88 -45.28 -5.01 -46.28
CA MET A 88 -45.69 -4.54 -47.60
C MET A 88 -45.75 -5.66 -48.65
N LEU A 89 -44.83 -6.63 -48.59
CA LEU A 89 -44.86 -7.80 -49.47
C LEU A 89 -46.12 -8.65 -49.24
N ILE A 90 -46.48 -8.92 -47.99
CA ILE A 90 -47.70 -9.65 -47.63
C ILE A 90 -48.94 -8.86 -48.03
N SER A 91 -48.97 -7.55 -47.72
CA SER A 91 -50.07 -6.65 -48.08
C SER A 91 -50.33 -6.63 -49.59
N LYS A 92 -49.28 -6.53 -50.41
CA LYS A 92 -49.40 -6.54 -51.87
C LYS A 92 -49.81 -7.90 -52.43
N THR A 93 -49.45 -8.99 -51.73
CA THR A 93 -49.69 -10.37 -52.18
C THR A 93 -51.12 -10.83 -51.89
N ASP A 94 -51.65 -10.52 -50.71
CA ASP A 94 -53.00 -10.95 -50.30
C ASP A 94 -54.05 -9.81 -50.35
N GLY A 95 -53.66 -8.58 -50.71
CA GLY A 95 -54.57 -7.43 -50.82
C GLY A 95 -55.09 -6.92 -49.48
N ILE A 96 -54.43 -7.30 -48.38
CA ILE A 96 -54.77 -6.91 -47.00
C ILE A 96 -54.14 -5.55 -46.70
N PRO A 97 -54.83 -4.59 -46.06
CA PRO A 97 -54.22 -3.32 -45.66
C PRO A 97 -53.05 -3.54 -44.69
N LEU A 98 -51.98 -2.75 -44.84
CA LEU A 98 -50.74 -2.88 -44.06
C LEU A 98 -50.97 -2.88 -42.54
N ASP A 99 -51.97 -2.12 -42.07
CA ASP A 99 -52.35 -2.02 -40.65
C ASP A 99 -52.92 -3.33 -40.06
N GLN A 100 -53.38 -4.26 -40.90
CA GLN A 100 -53.85 -5.59 -40.47
C GLN A 100 -52.76 -6.67 -40.59
N VAL A 101 -51.70 -6.37 -41.34
CA VAL A 101 -50.55 -7.26 -41.56
C VAL A 101 -49.45 -7.01 -40.52
N MET A 102 -49.35 -5.77 -40.03
CA MET A 102 -48.46 -5.35 -38.96
C MET A 102 -49.25 -5.36 -37.64
N GLY A 103 -48.97 -6.31 -36.76
CA GLY A 103 -49.57 -6.39 -35.43
C GLY A 103 -48.60 -5.95 -34.33
N MET A 104 -49.13 -5.62 -33.15
CA MET A 104 -48.34 -5.51 -31.93
C MET A 104 -48.62 -6.75 -31.06
N GLU A 105 -47.67 -7.67 -30.99
CA GLU A 105 -47.70 -8.79 -30.05
C GLU A 105 -46.61 -8.58 -28.99
N ASN A 106 -47.00 -8.54 -27.70
CA ASN A 106 -46.10 -8.29 -26.57
C ASN A 106 -45.23 -7.01 -26.68
N GLY A 107 -45.74 -5.97 -27.33
CA GLY A 107 -45.02 -4.70 -27.50
C GLY A 107 -43.92 -4.74 -28.57
N VAL A 108 -43.94 -5.73 -29.45
CA VAL A 108 -43.02 -5.89 -30.59
C VAL A 108 -43.83 -5.83 -31.89
N ASP A 109 -43.32 -5.09 -32.88
CA ASP A 109 -43.87 -5.07 -34.24
C ASP A 109 -43.71 -6.46 -34.86
N THR A 110 -44.81 -7.21 -34.96
CA THR A 110 -44.84 -8.53 -35.58
C THR A 110 -45.54 -8.45 -36.92
N VAL A 111 -44.99 -9.20 -37.88
CA VAL A 111 -45.59 -9.36 -39.21
C VAL A 111 -46.47 -10.61 -39.17
N LEU A 112 -47.63 -10.57 -39.85
CA LEU A 112 -48.54 -11.70 -39.98
C LEU A 112 -47.78 -13.01 -40.26
N ASN A 113 -48.08 -14.06 -39.48
CA ASN A 113 -47.45 -15.37 -39.67
C ASN A 113 -47.72 -15.88 -41.11
N LEU A 114 -46.67 -16.36 -41.77
CA LEU A 114 -46.70 -16.94 -43.10
C LEU A 114 -47.69 -18.11 -43.23
N GLU A 115 -48.11 -18.74 -42.13
CA GLU A 115 -49.17 -19.74 -42.12
C GLU A 115 -50.48 -19.19 -42.72
N TYR A 116 -50.82 -17.94 -42.43
CA TYR A 116 -52.09 -17.28 -42.80
C TYR A 116 -52.04 -16.55 -44.15
N VAL A 117 -50.90 -16.56 -44.83
CA VAL A 117 -50.76 -15.96 -46.17
C VAL A 117 -51.42 -16.87 -47.20
N SER A 118 -52.31 -16.36 -48.04
CA SER A 118 -53.08 -17.17 -48.99
C SER A 118 -52.28 -17.47 -50.27
N SER A 119 -51.60 -16.48 -50.84
CA SER A 119 -50.89 -16.59 -52.12
C SER A 119 -49.38 -16.84 -51.95
N LYS A 120 -49.05 -17.92 -51.23
CA LYS A 120 -47.68 -18.28 -50.79
C LYS A 120 -46.68 -18.52 -51.93
N ASP A 121 -47.17 -19.06 -53.05
CA ASP A 121 -46.42 -19.44 -54.24
C ASP A 121 -46.21 -18.28 -55.23
N ASN A 122 -46.82 -17.12 -54.98
CA ASN A 122 -46.72 -15.98 -55.87
C ASN A 122 -45.27 -15.49 -55.95
N ASN A 123 -44.75 -15.42 -57.17
CA ASN A 123 -43.38 -14.99 -57.47
C ASN A 123 -43.31 -13.62 -58.15
N THR A 124 -44.46 -13.07 -58.55
CA THR A 124 -44.54 -11.85 -59.37
C THR A 124 -44.51 -10.61 -58.48
N HIS A 125 -45.23 -10.60 -57.36
CA HIS A 125 -45.30 -9.41 -56.49
C HIS A 125 -43.97 -9.07 -55.82
N ILE A 126 -43.23 -10.09 -55.35
CA ILE A 126 -41.90 -9.88 -54.79
C ILE A 126 -40.90 -9.40 -55.85
N THR A 127 -40.95 -9.97 -57.05
CA THR A 127 -40.10 -9.57 -58.17
C THR A 127 -40.35 -8.11 -58.54
N GLU A 128 -41.62 -7.72 -58.73
CA GLU A 128 -42.01 -6.38 -59.12
C GLU A 128 -41.65 -5.31 -58.07
N MET A 129 -41.76 -5.66 -56.79
CA MET A 129 -41.49 -4.75 -55.68
C MET A 129 -40.00 -4.60 -55.39
N MET A 130 -39.26 -5.70 -55.32
CA MET A 130 -37.87 -5.72 -54.82
C MET A 130 -36.82 -5.54 -55.94
N VAL A 131 -37.10 -6.02 -57.15
CA VAL A 131 -36.14 -6.06 -58.27
C VAL A 131 -36.63 -5.25 -59.48
N GLY A 132 -37.90 -5.35 -59.85
CA GLY A 132 -38.45 -4.74 -61.06
C GLY A 132 -38.31 -5.62 -62.30
N SER A 133 -38.50 -5.05 -63.49
CA SER A 133 -38.60 -5.78 -64.75
C SER A 133 -37.26 -6.31 -65.30
N GLU A 134 -36.13 -5.74 -64.87
CA GLU A 134 -34.79 -6.12 -65.35
C GLU A 134 -33.91 -6.69 -64.22
N PRO A 135 -33.50 -7.97 -64.27
CA PRO A 135 -32.62 -8.58 -63.26
C PRO A 135 -31.25 -7.88 -63.17
N GLY A 136 -30.71 -7.43 -64.30
CA GLY A 136 -29.40 -6.80 -64.38
C GLY A 136 -29.33 -5.39 -63.79
N LYS A 137 -30.48 -4.71 -63.64
CA LYS A 137 -30.59 -3.36 -63.06
C LYS A 137 -31.79 -3.31 -62.13
N PRO A 138 -31.64 -3.74 -60.87
CA PRO A 138 -32.72 -3.69 -59.91
C PRO A 138 -33.21 -2.24 -59.72
N ARG A 139 -34.53 -2.09 -59.62
CA ARG A 139 -35.24 -0.82 -59.42
C ARG A 139 -34.62 -0.04 -58.27
N GLU A 140 -34.41 1.25 -58.50
CA GLU A 140 -34.01 2.21 -57.46
C GLU A 140 -35.26 2.88 -56.87
N GLY A 141 -35.36 2.92 -55.55
CA GLY A 141 -36.50 3.50 -54.84
C GLY A 141 -36.58 3.06 -53.37
N PRO A 142 -37.49 3.66 -52.59
CA PRO A 142 -37.72 3.24 -51.21
C PRO A 142 -38.23 1.80 -51.19
N TYR A 143 -37.72 1.00 -50.25
CA TYR A 143 -38.10 -0.40 -50.02
C TYR A 143 -37.75 -1.35 -51.17
N THR A 144 -36.59 -1.14 -51.79
CA THR A 144 -36.05 -1.99 -52.87
C THR A 144 -34.89 -2.86 -52.40
N ALA A 145 -34.58 -3.95 -53.11
CA ALA A 145 -33.47 -4.84 -52.77
C ALA A 145 -32.10 -4.14 -52.82
N ARG A 146 -31.97 -3.06 -53.61
CA ARG A 146 -30.74 -2.27 -53.70
C ARG A 146 -30.55 -1.34 -52.50
N GLU A 147 -31.63 -0.72 -52.02
CA GLU A 147 -31.59 0.08 -50.79
C GLU A 147 -31.24 -0.82 -49.59
N LEU A 148 -31.89 -1.98 -49.48
CA LEU A 148 -31.61 -2.97 -48.44
C LEU A 148 -30.13 -3.37 -48.45
N ARG A 149 -29.58 -3.66 -49.63
CA ARG A 149 -28.15 -3.97 -49.79
C ARG A 149 -27.26 -2.82 -49.32
N SER A 150 -27.54 -1.59 -49.73
CA SER A 150 -26.75 -0.41 -49.33
C SER A 150 -26.78 -0.18 -47.81
N MET A 151 -27.94 -0.38 -47.18
CA MET A 151 -28.04 -0.28 -45.71
C MET A 151 -27.27 -1.40 -45.00
N LEU A 152 -27.28 -2.63 -45.54
CA LEU A 152 -26.49 -3.73 -45.00
C LEU A 152 -24.98 -3.50 -45.16
N GLU A 153 -24.54 -2.96 -46.30
CA GLU A 153 -23.14 -2.58 -46.53
C GLU A 153 -22.70 -1.48 -45.54
N SER A 154 -23.53 -0.46 -45.34
CA SER A 154 -23.29 0.59 -44.33
C SER A 154 -23.21 0.04 -42.91
N PHE A 155 -24.07 -0.92 -42.56
CA PHE A 155 -24.02 -1.61 -41.28
C PHE A 155 -22.73 -2.41 -41.12
N ARG A 156 -22.34 -3.20 -42.12
CA ARG A 156 -21.09 -3.96 -42.14
C ARG A 156 -19.88 -3.05 -41.95
N ASP A 157 -19.79 -1.96 -42.70
CA ASP A 157 -18.64 -1.06 -42.65
C ASP A 157 -18.53 -0.38 -41.28
N LYS A 158 -19.66 0.01 -40.67
CA LYS A 158 -19.68 0.52 -39.29
C LYS A 158 -19.29 -0.53 -38.25
N VAL A 159 -19.76 -1.77 -38.39
CA VAL A 159 -19.33 -2.88 -37.51
C VAL A 159 -17.82 -3.08 -37.61
N LYS A 160 -17.24 -3.00 -38.82
CA LYS A 160 -15.78 -3.13 -39.01
C LYS A 160 -14.98 -2.01 -38.34
N VAL A 161 -15.49 -0.78 -38.39
CA VAL A 161 -14.89 0.38 -37.70
C VAL A 161 -14.98 0.20 -36.18
N ALA A 162 -16.13 -0.20 -35.64
CA ALA A 162 -16.30 -0.47 -34.21
C ALA A 162 -15.47 -1.67 -33.73
N ALA A 163 -15.18 -2.61 -34.62
CA ALA A 163 -14.34 -3.80 -34.38
C ALA A 163 -12.83 -3.54 -34.58
N ALA A 164 -12.37 -2.29 -34.64
CA ALA A 164 -10.97 -1.97 -34.90
C ALA A 164 -10.04 -2.67 -33.88
N GLY A 165 -9.23 -3.62 -34.36
CA GLY A 165 -8.33 -4.44 -33.56
C GLY A 165 -8.73 -5.92 -33.39
N ASP A 166 -9.93 -6.33 -33.84
CA ASP A 166 -10.37 -7.74 -33.87
C ASP A 166 -10.57 -8.21 -35.32
N GLU A 167 -9.49 -8.72 -35.93
CA GLU A 167 -9.49 -9.25 -37.30
C GLU A 167 -10.50 -10.39 -37.51
N LYS A 168 -10.80 -11.16 -36.45
CA LYS A 168 -11.75 -12.28 -36.56
C LYS A 168 -13.18 -11.78 -36.69
N LEU A 169 -13.54 -10.73 -35.96
CA LEU A 169 -14.88 -10.14 -36.04
C LEU A 169 -15.09 -9.44 -37.40
N GLN A 170 -14.07 -8.74 -37.90
CA GLN A 170 -14.11 -8.14 -39.24
C GLN A 170 -14.30 -9.20 -40.33
N ALA A 171 -13.57 -10.32 -40.25
CA ALA A 171 -13.73 -11.45 -41.17
C ALA A 171 -15.10 -12.13 -41.04
N SER A 172 -15.67 -12.20 -39.82
CA SER A 172 -17.03 -12.72 -39.58
C SER A 172 -18.07 -11.83 -40.28
N ALA A 173 -17.97 -10.50 -40.13
CA ALA A 173 -18.85 -9.54 -40.78
C ALA A 173 -18.77 -9.62 -42.31
N ASP A 174 -17.56 -9.78 -42.88
CA ASP A 174 -17.36 -9.92 -44.33
C ASP A 174 -17.97 -11.24 -44.87
N ARG A 175 -17.90 -12.33 -44.10
CA ARG A 175 -18.53 -13.61 -44.48
C ARG A 175 -20.05 -13.55 -44.41
N MET A 176 -20.59 -12.90 -43.39
CA MET A 176 -22.01 -12.85 -43.09
C MET A 176 -22.76 -11.92 -44.05
N PHE A 177 -22.17 -10.77 -44.37
CA PHE A 177 -22.70 -9.77 -45.30
C PHE A 177 -21.91 -9.77 -46.62
N ASN A 178 -21.79 -10.96 -47.23
CA ASN A 178 -21.22 -11.11 -48.56
C ASN A 178 -22.31 -10.92 -49.64
N PHE A 179 -22.16 -9.88 -50.45
CA PHE A 179 -23.06 -9.51 -51.56
C PHE A 179 -22.44 -9.73 -52.95
N GLU A 180 -21.43 -10.58 -53.05
CA GLU A 180 -20.81 -10.95 -54.33
C GLU A 180 -21.80 -11.69 -55.24
N ASP A 181 -21.63 -11.46 -56.55
CA ASP A 181 -22.41 -12.13 -57.58
C ASP A 181 -22.06 -13.61 -57.61
N ARG A 182 -23.09 -14.47 -57.64
CA ARG A 182 -22.94 -15.92 -57.58
C ARG A 182 -23.62 -16.58 -58.77
N ARG A 183 -23.13 -17.78 -59.11
CA ARG A 183 -23.80 -18.61 -60.12
C ARG A 183 -25.00 -19.28 -59.50
N ASP A 184 -26.14 -19.16 -60.16
CA ASP A 184 -27.36 -19.89 -59.81
C ASP A 184 -27.27 -21.37 -60.22
N ALA A 185 -28.32 -22.15 -59.92
CA ALA A 185 -28.43 -23.54 -60.34
C ALA A 185 -28.47 -23.73 -61.87
N SER A 186 -28.72 -22.66 -62.63
CA SER A 186 -28.72 -22.64 -64.10
C SER A 186 -27.34 -22.33 -64.70
N GLY A 187 -26.36 -21.97 -63.88
CA GLY A 187 -25.00 -21.61 -64.29
C GLY A 187 -24.82 -20.14 -64.70
N THR A 188 -25.87 -19.31 -64.58
CA THR A 188 -25.88 -17.88 -64.92
C THR A 188 -25.36 -17.05 -63.73
N MET A 189 -24.52 -16.05 -64.01
CA MET A 189 -24.02 -15.13 -62.99
C MET A 189 -25.09 -14.09 -62.68
N ASN A 190 -25.68 -14.17 -61.48
CA ASN A 190 -26.76 -13.30 -61.05
C ASN A 190 -26.29 -12.41 -59.89
N ASN A 191 -26.81 -11.18 -59.86
CA ASN A 191 -26.59 -10.28 -58.75
C ASN A 191 -27.33 -10.76 -57.49
N TRP A 192 -26.85 -10.36 -56.31
CA TRP A 192 -27.44 -10.76 -55.01
C TRP A 192 -28.95 -10.47 -54.94
N SER A 193 -29.39 -9.32 -55.47
CA SER A 193 -30.80 -8.92 -55.44
C SER A 193 -31.68 -9.84 -56.30
N SER A 194 -31.22 -10.25 -57.49
CA SER A 194 -32.01 -11.16 -58.33
C SER A 194 -31.98 -12.59 -57.80
N MET A 195 -30.84 -13.05 -57.29
CA MET A 195 -30.74 -14.41 -56.75
C MET A 195 -31.70 -14.66 -55.58
N ASN A 196 -31.92 -13.66 -54.72
CA ASN A 196 -32.77 -13.80 -53.54
C ASN A 196 -34.24 -13.40 -53.78
N PHE A 197 -34.52 -12.52 -54.76
CA PHE A 197 -35.85 -11.88 -54.88
C PHE A 197 -36.46 -11.89 -56.30
N TYR A 198 -35.78 -12.40 -57.32
CA TYR A 198 -36.29 -12.46 -58.70
C TYR A 198 -36.86 -13.86 -59.03
N HIS A 199 -38.16 -13.92 -59.38
CA HIS A 199 -38.93 -15.15 -59.59
C HIS A 199 -38.92 -16.15 -58.42
N VAL A 200 -38.64 -15.67 -57.21
CA VAL A 200 -38.70 -16.46 -55.97
C VAL A 200 -40.11 -16.36 -55.37
N PRO A 201 -40.68 -17.44 -54.79
CA PRO A 201 -41.95 -17.35 -54.06
C PRO A 201 -41.88 -16.37 -52.88
N VAL A 202 -42.97 -15.64 -52.61
CA VAL A 202 -43.06 -14.65 -51.52
C VAL A 202 -42.67 -15.25 -50.16
N VAL A 203 -43.07 -16.49 -49.87
CA VAL A 203 -42.70 -17.17 -48.61
C VAL A 203 -41.18 -17.30 -48.49
N ALA A 204 -40.48 -17.76 -49.53
CA ALA A 204 -39.02 -17.93 -49.51
C ALA A 204 -38.29 -16.58 -49.44
N GLY A 205 -38.83 -15.54 -50.08
CA GLY A 205 -38.31 -14.18 -49.97
C GLY A 205 -38.44 -13.61 -48.56
N ILE A 206 -39.59 -13.81 -47.91
CA ILE A 206 -39.81 -13.40 -46.52
C ILE A 206 -38.90 -14.19 -45.57
N THR A 207 -38.75 -15.51 -45.75
CA THR A 207 -37.81 -16.32 -44.97
C THR A 207 -36.37 -15.80 -45.12
N THR A 208 -35.97 -15.38 -46.33
CA THR A 208 -34.66 -14.78 -46.57
C THR A 208 -34.50 -13.44 -45.84
N LEU A 209 -35.54 -12.60 -45.83
CA LEU A 209 -35.56 -11.36 -45.06
C LEU A 209 -35.46 -11.63 -43.54
N SER A 210 -36.21 -12.59 -43.02
CA SER A 210 -36.12 -12.98 -41.60
C SER A 210 -34.74 -13.56 -41.25
N LYS A 211 -34.11 -14.32 -42.15
CA LYS A 211 -32.72 -14.76 -41.99
C LYS A 211 -31.76 -13.57 -41.88
N ILE A 212 -31.90 -12.55 -42.73
CA ILE A 212 -31.09 -11.32 -42.66
C ILE A 212 -31.32 -10.59 -41.32
N GLN A 213 -32.54 -10.56 -40.79
CA GLN A 213 -32.80 -9.97 -39.46
C GLN A 213 -32.07 -10.73 -38.35
N THR A 214 -32.13 -12.06 -38.37
CA THR A 214 -31.36 -12.90 -37.43
C THR A 214 -29.86 -12.65 -37.56
N ASP A 215 -29.37 -12.47 -38.78
CA ASP A 215 -27.97 -12.18 -39.02
C ASP A 215 -27.53 -10.85 -38.39
N ILE A 216 -28.32 -9.79 -38.61
CA ILE A 216 -28.06 -8.46 -38.03
C ILE A 216 -27.99 -8.54 -36.50
N ARG A 217 -28.94 -9.22 -35.87
CA ARG A 217 -28.98 -9.40 -34.40
C ARG A 217 -27.83 -10.25 -33.89
N THR A 218 -27.41 -11.26 -34.63
CA THR A 218 -26.25 -12.09 -34.27
C THR A 218 -24.96 -11.28 -34.32
N MET A 219 -24.76 -10.49 -35.38
CA MET A 219 -23.58 -9.63 -35.52
C MET A 219 -23.55 -8.52 -34.45
N GLU A 220 -24.70 -7.90 -34.18
CA GLU A 220 -24.86 -6.96 -33.07
C GLU A 220 -24.44 -7.60 -31.74
N SER A 221 -24.95 -8.80 -31.45
CA SER A 221 -24.60 -9.55 -30.24
C SER A 221 -23.11 -9.86 -30.13
N GLU A 222 -22.48 -10.29 -31.22
CA GLU A 222 -21.07 -10.64 -31.21
C GLU A 222 -20.21 -9.40 -30.98
N LEU A 223 -20.51 -8.29 -31.67
CA LEU A 223 -19.80 -7.03 -31.51
C LEU A 223 -19.91 -6.48 -30.08
N VAL A 224 -21.13 -6.38 -29.53
CA VAL A 224 -21.33 -5.84 -28.17
C VAL A 224 -20.62 -6.71 -27.14
N SER A 225 -20.72 -8.04 -27.25
CA SER A 225 -20.02 -8.96 -26.35
C SER A 225 -18.49 -8.80 -26.44
N ARG A 226 -17.95 -8.61 -27.65
CA ARG A 226 -16.52 -8.34 -27.87
C ARG A 226 -16.09 -6.99 -27.33
N MET A 227 -16.90 -5.95 -27.46
CA MET A 227 -16.61 -4.63 -26.90
C MET A 227 -16.55 -4.70 -25.37
N MET A 228 -17.51 -5.37 -24.73
CA MET A 228 -17.49 -5.59 -23.27
C MET A 228 -16.24 -6.36 -22.84
N SER A 229 -15.95 -7.48 -23.51
CA SER A 229 -14.77 -8.31 -23.23
C SER A 229 -13.45 -7.56 -23.50
N GLY A 230 -13.40 -6.72 -24.53
CA GLY A 230 -12.25 -5.89 -24.85
C GLY A 230 -11.93 -4.89 -23.76
N VAL A 231 -12.94 -4.23 -23.20
CA VAL A 231 -12.77 -3.30 -22.05
C VAL A 231 -12.34 -4.07 -20.79
N GLU A 232 -12.87 -5.26 -20.56
CA GLU A 232 -12.48 -6.11 -19.42
C GLU A 232 -11.07 -6.68 -19.57
N SER A 233 -10.65 -7.07 -20.78
CA SER A 233 -9.32 -7.63 -21.03
C SER A 233 -8.19 -6.65 -20.74
N LYS A 234 -8.44 -5.35 -20.92
CA LYS A 234 -7.52 -4.26 -20.53
C LYS A 234 -7.52 -3.97 -19.03
N THR A 235 -8.35 -4.67 -18.25
CA THR A 235 -8.46 -4.49 -16.80
C THR A 235 -7.49 -5.41 -16.09
N PHE A 236 -6.89 -4.90 -15.02
CA PHE A 236 -6.10 -5.70 -14.10
C PHE A 236 -6.92 -6.88 -13.57
N LYS A 237 -6.47 -8.09 -13.88
CA LYS A 237 -7.01 -9.31 -13.29
C LYS A 237 -6.27 -9.55 -11.98
N PHE A 238 -6.92 -9.24 -10.87
CA PHE A 238 -6.39 -9.58 -9.54
C PHE A 238 -6.94 -10.95 -9.13
N ASN A 239 -6.06 -11.85 -8.68
CA ASN A 239 -6.48 -13.19 -8.21
C ASN A 239 -6.45 -13.32 -6.68
N THR A 240 -5.69 -12.46 -6.00
CA THR A 240 -5.48 -12.53 -4.56
C THR A 240 -5.77 -11.18 -3.93
N LEU A 241 -6.52 -11.20 -2.83
CA LEU A 241 -6.86 -10.03 -2.02
C LEU A 241 -6.24 -10.20 -0.64
N GLU A 242 -5.50 -9.20 -0.17
CA GLU A 242 -4.86 -9.21 1.14
C GLU A 242 -4.98 -7.85 1.82
N ALA A 243 -5.29 -7.85 3.11
CA ALA A 243 -5.32 -6.62 3.89
C ALA A 243 -3.89 -6.19 4.24
N ILE A 244 -3.50 -4.98 3.83
CA ILE A 244 -2.20 -4.40 4.11
C ILE A 244 -2.37 -3.29 5.15
N ILE A 245 -1.55 -3.35 6.20
CA ILE A 245 -1.50 -2.35 7.26
C ILE A 245 -0.19 -1.58 7.12
N LYS A 246 -0.30 -0.27 6.89
CA LYS A 246 0.85 0.65 6.84
C LYS A 246 0.84 1.54 8.09
N PRO A 247 1.62 1.20 9.14
CA PRO A 247 1.76 2.08 10.31
C PRO A 247 2.47 3.38 9.95
N GLN A 248 2.13 4.48 10.64
CA GLN A 248 2.90 5.73 10.56
C GLN A 248 4.25 5.59 11.28
N SER A 249 4.28 4.89 12.41
CA SER A 249 5.49 4.49 13.13
C SER A 249 5.27 3.10 13.72
N SER A 250 6.27 2.22 13.61
CA SER A 250 6.28 0.90 14.27
C SER A 250 6.69 0.99 15.74
N TYR A 251 7.23 2.13 16.19
CA TYR A 251 7.65 2.37 17.57
C TYR A 251 6.77 3.44 18.23
N VAL A 252 6.12 3.07 19.34
CA VAL A 252 5.31 3.99 20.16
C VAL A 252 5.66 3.84 21.64
N THR A 253 5.78 4.95 22.35
CA THR A 253 6.01 4.94 23.80
C THR A 253 4.71 4.71 24.57
N ALA A 254 4.79 4.15 25.78
CA ALA A 254 3.63 3.98 26.66
C ALA A 254 2.90 5.32 26.92
N GLY A 255 1.61 5.37 26.57
CA GLY A 255 0.77 6.57 26.60
C GLY A 255 0.73 7.37 25.29
N GLY A 256 1.46 6.95 24.25
CA GLY A 256 1.36 7.49 22.89
C GLY A 256 0.20 6.85 22.10
N THR A 257 -0.13 7.41 20.94
CA THR A 257 -1.17 6.90 20.03
C THR A 257 -0.56 6.15 18.86
N TYR A 258 -0.98 4.90 18.64
CA TYR A 258 -0.65 4.14 17.44
C TYR A 258 -1.58 4.52 16.29
N ARG A 259 -1.02 4.92 15.14
CA ARG A 259 -1.77 5.29 13.93
C ARG A 259 -1.29 4.45 12.75
N ALA A 260 -2.23 3.84 12.02
CA ALA A 260 -1.95 3.04 10.85
C ALA A 260 -3.05 3.18 9.79
N ASN A 261 -2.66 3.16 8.52
CA ASN A 261 -3.59 3.10 7.40
C ASN A 261 -3.81 1.64 7.01
N ILE A 262 -5.07 1.21 6.96
CA ILE A 262 -5.46 -0.14 6.57
C ILE A 262 -6.10 -0.06 5.19
N PHE A 263 -5.60 -0.82 4.22
CA PHE A 263 -6.15 -0.85 2.87
C PHE A 263 -6.11 -2.27 2.32
N LEU A 264 -6.95 -2.53 1.30
CA LEU A 264 -6.98 -3.80 0.61
C LEU A 264 -5.99 -3.77 -0.55
N GLY A 265 -4.98 -4.63 -0.50
CA GLY A 265 -4.09 -4.92 -1.62
C GLY A 265 -4.70 -6.00 -2.50
N ALA A 266 -4.81 -5.72 -3.79
CA ALA A 266 -5.20 -6.70 -4.80
C ALA A 266 -3.99 -6.92 -5.73
N TYR A 267 -3.58 -8.17 -5.91
CA TYR A 267 -2.43 -8.51 -6.76
C TYR A 267 -2.67 -9.81 -7.54
N ASP A 268 -1.82 -10.03 -8.56
CA ASP A 268 -1.83 -11.23 -9.39
C ASP A 268 -0.60 -12.10 -9.08
N ASN A 269 -0.83 -13.28 -8.49
CA ASN A 269 0.24 -14.23 -8.18
C ASN A 269 0.79 -14.97 -9.43
N GLN A 270 0.13 -14.92 -10.57
CA GLN A 270 0.60 -15.57 -11.80
C GLN A 270 1.49 -14.66 -12.65
N ASN A 271 1.29 -13.34 -12.54
CA ASN A 271 2.11 -12.32 -13.20
C ASN A 271 2.84 -11.47 -12.15
N ALA A 272 3.87 -12.05 -11.53
CA ALA A 272 4.67 -11.37 -10.52
C ALA A 272 5.37 -10.12 -11.12
N PRO A 273 5.29 -8.95 -10.46
CA PRO A 273 5.96 -7.74 -10.92
C PRO A 273 7.47 -7.83 -10.68
N GLU A 274 8.24 -6.96 -11.36
CA GLU A 274 9.66 -6.78 -11.05
C GLU A 274 9.85 -5.59 -10.12
N VAL A 275 10.50 -5.82 -8.97
CA VAL A 275 10.77 -4.76 -7.98
C VAL A 275 12.25 -4.40 -7.97
N TYR A 276 12.53 -3.10 -8.10
CA TYR A 276 13.88 -2.55 -8.06
C TYR A 276 13.99 -1.54 -6.92
N VAL A 277 15.02 -1.67 -6.10
CA VAL A 277 15.37 -0.72 -5.03
C VAL A 277 16.58 0.10 -5.45
N ALA A 278 16.54 1.40 -5.18
CA ALA A 278 17.65 2.32 -5.45
C ALA A 278 18.80 2.06 -4.45
N GLY A 279 20.03 1.92 -4.97
CA GLY A 279 21.23 1.75 -4.17
C GLY A 279 21.69 3.03 -3.46
N PRO A 280 22.73 2.96 -2.60
CA PRO A 280 23.26 4.12 -1.89
C PRO A 280 23.70 5.24 -2.85
N GLY A 281 23.04 6.40 -2.81
CA GLY A 281 23.33 7.54 -3.68
C GLY A 281 22.52 7.59 -4.99
N ALA A 282 21.76 6.54 -5.30
CA ALA A 282 20.80 6.54 -6.39
C ALA A 282 19.47 7.18 -5.96
N TYR A 283 18.75 7.79 -6.90
CA TYR A 283 17.43 8.38 -6.66
C TYR A 283 16.44 7.96 -7.75
N VAL A 284 15.15 8.01 -7.42
CA VAL A 284 14.09 7.79 -8.41
C VAL A 284 13.79 9.12 -9.08
N ASP A 285 14.11 9.24 -10.36
CA ASP A 285 13.73 10.42 -11.15
C ASP A 285 12.26 10.32 -11.55
N THR A 286 11.50 11.34 -11.14
CA THR A 286 10.05 11.43 -11.38
C THR A 286 9.69 12.44 -12.45
N THR A 287 10.68 13.08 -13.08
CA THR A 287 10.47 14.00 -14.20
C THR A 287 10.26 13.26 -15.52
N VAL A 288 10.69 12.00 -15.58
CA VAL A 288 10.48 11.09 -16.71
C VAL A 288 9.26 10.19 -16.42
N SER A 289 8.39 10.01 -17.41
CA SER A 289 7.26 9.08 -17.35
C SER A 289 7.50 7.97 -18.39
N PRO A 290 7.70 6.71 -17.99
CA PRO A 290 7.65 6.15 -16.62
C PRO A 290 8.88 6.51 -15.74
N PRO A 291 8.74 6.50 -14.40
CA PRO A 291 9.83 6.83 -13.47
C PRO A 291 10.98 5.82 -13.55
N VAL A 292 12.21 6.32 -13.49
CA VAL A 292 13.44 5.53 -13.64
C VAL A 292 14.36 5.74 -12.45
N ILE A 293 15.08 4.70 -12.02
CA ILE A 293 16.15 4.83 -11.03
C ILE A 293 17.39 5.36 -11.75
N VAL A 294 17.92 6.49 -11.29
CA VAL A 294 19.18 7.07 -11.76
C VAL A 294 20.27 6.69 -10.75
N GLY A 295 21.19 5.82 -11.17
CA GLY A 295 22.26 5.24 -10.35
C GLY A 295 22.16 3.72 -10.22
N ASP A 296 22.86 3.15 -9.24
CA ASP A 296 22.83 1.70 -8.98
C ASP A 296 21.43 1.25 -8.53
N SER A 297 21.00 0.09 -9.03
CA SER A 297 19.73 -0.52 -8.65
C SER A 297 19.91 -2.01 -8.35
N ARG A 298 19.14 -2.49 -7.39
CA ARG A 298 19.09 -3.91 -7.02
C ARG A 298 17.70 -4.46 -7.31
N LYS A 299 17.61 -5.49 -8.15
CA LYS A 299 16.39 -6.28 -8.33
C LYS A 299 16.18 -7.13 -7.08
N LEU A 300 14.98 -7.09 -6.50
CA LEU A 300 14.59 -7.97 -5.40
C LEU A 300 14.03 -9.27 -5.95
N ASP A 301 14.33 -10.37 -5.25
CA ASP A 301 13.69 -11.65 -5.51
C ASP A 301 12.23 -11.60 -5.07
N MET A 302 11.38 -12.20 -5.90
CA MET A 302 9.95 -12.25 -5.71
C MET A 302 9.56 -13.57 -5.04
N ASP A 303 8.88 -13.49 -3.89
CA ASP A 303 8.16 -14.61 -3.28
C ASP A 303 6.67 -14.52 -3.66
N GLY A 304 6.29 -15.23 -4.73
CA GLY A 304 5.01 -15.05 -5.40
C GLY A 304 4.87 -13.62 -5.94
N ALA A 305 3.86 -12.87 -5.47
CA ALA A 305 3.66 -11.46 -5.82
C ALA A 305 4.29 -10.46 -4.83
N LYS A 306 5.07 -10.91 -3.84
CA LYS A 306 5.68 -10.06 -2.81
C LYS A 306 7.20 -10.03 -2.95
N ALA A 307 7.78 -8.82 -3.01
CA ALA A 307 9.23 -8.67 -2.91
C ALA A 307 9.62 -8.55 -1.44
N ILE A 308 10.60 -9.33 -0.99
CA ILE A 308 11.13 -9.25 0.37
C ILE A 308 12.38 -8.37 0.34
N LEU A 309 12.36 -7.27 1.10
CA LEU A 309 13.51 -6.39 1.28
C LEU A 309 14.15 -6.62 2.64
N GLU A 310 15.39 -7.11 2.63
CA GLU A 310 16.22 -7.23 3.83
C GLU A 310 17.46 -6.34 3.70
N GLU A 311 17.62 -5.40 4.65
CA GLU A 311 18.77 -4.52 4.73
C GLU A 311 19.31 -4.48 6.16
N PRO A 312 20.62 -4.73 6.37
CA PRO A 312 21.23 -4.64 7.69
C PRO A 312 21.25 -3.19 8.16
N ALA A 313 20.66 -2.94 9.33
CA ALA A 313 20.64 -1.63 9.96
C ALA A 313 22.00 -1.31 10.60
N THR A 314 22.86 -0.55 9.90
CA THR A 314 24.25 -0.27 10.33
C THR A 314 24.42 0.99 11.17
N SER A 315 23.57 2.01 10.98
CA SER A 315 23.66 3.26 11.73
C SER A 315 22.28 3.68 12.26
N ALA A 316 22.28 4.27 13.45
CA ALA A 316 21.08 4.86 14.03
C ALA A 316 20.56 6.04 13.19
N GLY A 317 19.27 6.33 13.31
CA GLY A 317 18.58 7.44 12.64
C GLY A 317 17.54 6.99 11.60
N LEU A 318 16.88 7.97 10.99
CA LEU A 318 15.88 7.77 9.94
C LEU A 318 16.56 7.29 8.65
N LYS A 319 16.06 6.18 8.12
CA LYS A 319 16.46 5.59 6.84
C LYS A 319 15.30 5.67 5.86
N VAL A 320 15.62 6.03 4.62
CA VAL A 320 14.64 6.15 3.54
C VAL A 320 15.03 5.16 2.45
N VAL A 321 14.08 4.30 2.08
CA VAL A 321 14.20 3.37 0.96
C VAL A 321 13.30 3.89 -0.16
N THR A 322 13.86 3.99 -1.36
CA THR A 322 13.10 4.34 -2.56
C THR A 322 13.33 3.30 -3.65
N GLY A 323 12.36 3.14 -4.53
CA GLY A 323 12.45 2.18 -5.63
C GLY A 323 11.28 2.30 -6.59
N ILE A 324 11.26 1.38 -7.55
CA ILE A 324 10.21 1.27 -8.57
C ILE A 324 9.72 -0.17 -8.68
N ILE A 325 8.44 -0.33 -8.99
CA ILE A 325 7.78 -1.59 -9.29
C ILE A 325 7.35 -1.54 -10.75
N LYS A 326 7.85 -2.48 -11.55
CA LYS A 326 7.46 -2.64 -12.96
C LYS A 326 6.48 -3.80 -13.08
N PHE A 327 5.33 -3.56 -13.68
CA PHE A 327 4.33 -4.60 -13.92
C PHE A 327 3.75 -4.48 -15.32
N LYS A 328 3.36 -5.62 -15.90
CA LYS A 328 2.77 -5.68 -17.23
C LYS A 328 1.30 -6.15 -17.13
N PRO A 329 0.32 -5.28 -17.42
CA PRO A 329 -1.08 -5.70 -17.53
C PRO A 329 -1.25 -6.69 -18.70
N VAL A 330 -2.22 -7.60 -18.61
CA VAL A 330 -2.55 -8.52 -19.72
C VAL A 330 -3.01 -7.70 -20.92
N GLY A 331 -2.26 -7.77 -22.03
CA GLY A 331 -2.54 -7.01 -23.25
C GLY A 331 -2.18 -5.51 -23.20
N GLY A 332 -1.49 -5.05 -22.15
CA GLY A 332 -1.03 -3.67 -21.98
C GLY A 332 0.49 -3.49 -22.07
N GLU A 333 0.93 -2.22 -22.09
CA GLU A 333 2.33 -1.84 -22.01
C GLU A 333 2.87 -1.94 -20.58
N LEU A 334 4.19 -2.03 -20.43
CA LEU A 334 4.87 -2.10 -19.14
C LEU A 334 4.63 -0.79 -18.36
N GLN A 335 3.98 -0.89 -17.20
CA GLN A 335 3.77 0.24 -16.29
C GLN A 335 4.81 0.20 -15.16
N THR A 336 5.19 1.37 -14.67
CA THR A 336 6.16 1.52 -13.59
C THR A 336 5.63 2.48 -12.54
N GLU A 337 5.58 2.02 -11.29
CA GLU A 337 5.15 2.80 -10.14
C GLU A 337 6.29 2.99 -9.15
N LYS A 338 6.37 4.16 -8.52
CA LYS A 338 7.40 4.47 -7.52
C LYS A 338 6.91 4.16 -6.12
N PHE A 339 7.82 3.74 -5.24
CA PHE A 339 7.56 3.64 -3.81
C PHE A 339 8.63 4.31 -2.98
N ARG A 340 8.21 4.76 -1.80
CA ARG A 340 9.06 5.34 -0.77
C ARG A 340 8.63 4.81 0.59
N ALA A 341 9.56 4.22 1.31
CA ALA A 341 9.39 3.72 2.66
C ALA A 341 10.41 4.39 3.56
N GLU A 342 10.03 4.65 4.81
CA GLU A 342 10.91 5.19 5.84
C GLU A 342 10.91 4.22 7.02
N TYR A 343 12.08 3.98 7.60
CA TYR A 343 12.22 3.21 8.83
C TYR A 343 13.28 3.86 9.74
N GLU A 344 13.07 3.83 11.05
CA GLU A 344 13.99 4.42 12.02
C GLU A 344 14.79 3.31 12.71
N VAL A 345 16.10 3.49 12.77
CA VAL A 345 17.02 2.59 13.48
C VAL A 345 17.38 3.22 14.82
N ALA A 346 16.98 2.58 15.92
CA ALA A 346 17.40 2.99 17.25
C ALA A 346 18.74 2.36 17.61
N ALA A 347 19.65 3.15 18.19
CA ALA A 347 20.87 2.59 18.79
C ALA A 347 20.49 1.77 20.04
N PRO A 348 21.05 0.57 20.24
CA PRO A 348 20.82 -0.18 21.47
C PRO A 348 21.42 0.60 22.66
N SER A 349 20.60 0.89 23.66
CA SER A 349 21.05 1.53 24.91
C SER A 349 20.92 0.55 26.08
N LEU A 350 22.03 0.23 26.74
CA LEU A 350 22.04 -0.55 27.98
C LEU A 350 22.28 0.40 29.16
N VAL A 351 21.38 0.40 30.14
CA VAL A 351 21.54 1.15 31.39
C VAL A 351 21.77 0.16 32.52
N VAL A 352 23.01 0.11 33.04
CA VAL A 352 23.35 -0.67 34.23
C VAL A 352 23.56 0.28 35.39
N SER A 353 22.61 0.30 36.33
CA SER A 353 22.65 1.19 37.49
C SER A 353 22.76 0.40 38.80
N PRO A 354 23.86 0.55 39.56
CA PRO A 354 24.02 -0.14 40.84
C PRO A 354 23.03 0.39 41.90
N THR A 355 22.08 -0.45 42.32
CA THR A 355 20.97 -0.08 43.22
C THR A 355 21.42 0.37 44.61
N LYS A 356 22.52 -0.19 45.14
CA LYS A 356 23.08 0.21 46.45
C LYS A 356 23.97 1.44 46.41
N MET A 357 24.33 1.94 45.23
CA MET A 357 25.20 3.11 45.04
C MET A 357 24.41 4.40 44.75
N ASN A 358 23.08 4.39 44.90
CA ASN A 358 22.24 5.59 44.80
C ASN A 358 22.42 6.53 46.01
N VAL A 359 23.64 7.02 46.21
CA VAL A 359 24.03 7.86 47.34
C VAL A 359 24.69 9.14 46.82
N PHE A 360 24.26 10.28 47.34
CA PHE A 360 24.98 11.55 47.21
C PHE A 360 25.69 11.89 48.52
N TYR A 361 26.91 12.38 48.40
CA TYR A 361 27.70 12.86 49.53
C TYR A 361 27.53 14.37 49.71
N ARG A 362 27.35 14.80 50.96
CA ARG A 362 27.29 16.23 51.32
C ARG A 362 28.68 16.87 51.23
N GLY A 363 28.71 18.15 50.85
CA GLY A 363 29.96 18.94 50.81
C GLY A 363 30.86 18.64 49.61
N VAL A 364 30.43 17.79 48.67
CA VAL A 364 31.15 17.48 47.43
C VAL A 364 30.23 17.62 46.22
N GLU A 365 30.83 17.84 45.07
CA GLU A 365 30.15 17.87 43.78
C GLU A 365 29.93 16.44 43.29
N ASN A 366 28.67 15.98 43.22
CA ASN A 366 28.35 14.63 42.81
C ASN A 366 27.99 14.63 41.31
N PRO A 367 28.85 14.12 40.41
CA PRO A 367 28.54 14.06 38.98
C PRO A 367 27.47 13.00 38.71
N VAL A 368 26.48 13.34 37.87
CA VAL A 368 25.42 12.44 37.43
C VAL A 368 25.14 12.62 35.94
N SER A 369 24.88 11.50 35.26
CA SER A 369 24.37 11.51 33.90
C SER A 369 22.87 11.17 33.91
N ILE A 370 22.07 12.00 33.25
CA ILE A 370 20.61 11.85 33.19
C ILE A 370 20.23 11.75 31.71
N SER A 371 19.68 10.59 31.34
CA SER A 371 19.18 10.32 30.00
C SER A 371 17.78 9.72 30.07
N VAL A 372 16.89 10.11 29.17
CA VAL A 372 15.56 9.54 29.03
C VAL A 372 15.46 8.91 27.64
N ALA A 373 15.09 7.63 27.59
CA ALA A 373 14.95 6.91 26.32
C ALA A 373 13.91 7.61 25.42
N GLY A 374 14.29 7.86 24.16
CA GLY A 374 13.45 8.53 23.17
C GLY A 374 13.46 10.06 23.22
N TYR A 375 14.27 10.70 24.07
CA TYR A 375 14.37 12.16 24.15
C TYR A 375 15.83 12.62 24.06
N SER A 376 16.08 13.72 23.34
CA SER A 376 17.39 14.36 23.27
C SER A 376 17.73 15.09 24.57
N ALA A 377 19.02 15.30 24.84
CA ALA A 377 19.51 16.00 26.04
C ALA A 377 18.99 17.45 26.16
N THR A 378 18.57 18.07 25.06
CA THR A 378 17.98 19.43 25.05
C THR A 378 16.54 19.45 25.54
N ASN A 379 15.81 18.34 25.39
CA ASN A 379 14.39 18.24 25.73
C ASN A 379 14.17 17.70 27.14
N ILE A 380 15.27 17.46 27.88
CA ILE A 380 15.30 16.90 29.23
C ILE A 380 15.55 18.05 30.21
N GLN A 381 14.56 18.34 31.06
CA GLN A 381 14.68 19.30 32.14
C GLN A 381 14.69 18.56 33.48
N PRO A 382 15.87 18.26 34.06
CA PRO A 382 15.96 17.63 35.37
C PRO A 382 15.65 18.64 36.49
N SER A 383 15.06 18.12 37.56
CA SER A 383 14.76 18.87 38.78
C SER A 383 15.03 18.01 40.02
N MET A 384 15.25 18.67 41.15
CA MET A 384 15.63 18.03 42.40
C MET A 384 14.88 18.65 43.59
N THR A 385 14.51 17.84 44.58
CA THR A 385 13.80 18.31 45.78
C THR A 385 14.70 18.85 46.89
N ASN A 386 15.87 18.24 47.14
CA ASN A 386 16.73 18.53 48.30
C ASN A 386 18.18 18.83 47.90
N GLY A 387 18.42 20.03 47.37
CA GLY A 387 19.75 20.49 46.96
C GLY A 387 19.70 21.37 45.72
N THR A 388 20.83 21.46 45.04
CA THR A 388 20.93 22.13 43.74
C THR A 388 21.45 21.14 42.70
N LEU A 389 20.89 21.25 41.49
CA LEU A 389 21.28 20.48 40.32
C LEU A 389 21.72 21.45 39.23
N GLY A 390 23.00 21.42 38.91
CA GLY A 390 23.62 22.27 37.88
C GLY A 390 23.99 21.46 36.65
N LYS A 391 24.06 22.11 35.49
CA LYS A 391 24.59 21.51 34.27
C LYS A 391 26.11 21.67 34.24
N ASP A 392 26.82 20.62 33.89
CA ASP A 392 28.28 20.60 33.73
C ASP A 392 28.65 20.11 32.32
N ARG A 393 29.92 20.20 31.94
CA ARG A 393 30.40 19.89 30.58
C ARG A 393 30.02 18.48 30.12
N ASP A 394 30.10 17.50 31.03
CA ASP A 394 29.89 16.07 30.74
C ASP A 394 28.60 15.51 31.38
N GLY A 395 27.68 16.37 31.83
CA GLY A 395 26.41 15.93 32.41
C GLY A 395 25.79 16.95 33.37
N TYR A 396 25.50 16.49 34.59
CA TYR A 396 24.93 17.30 35.65
C TYR A 396 25.72 17.10 36.95
N VAL A 397 25.76 18.13 37.78
CA VAL A 397 26.41 18.09 39.10
C VAL A 397 25.36 18.35 40.16
N VAL A 398 25.32 17.45 41.14
CA VAL A 398 24.38 17.51 42.26
C VAL A 398 25.13 17.93 43.53
N LYS A 399 24.61 18.99 44.17
CA LYS A 399 25.01 19.43 45.51
C LYS A 399 23.82 19.22 46.45
N PRO A 400 23.80 18.12 47.22
CA PRO A 400 22.65 17.79 48.06
C PRO A 400 22.54 18.72 49.27
N GLY A 401 21.31 18.94 49.73
CA GLY A 401 21.00 19.72 50.93
C GLY A 401 21.18 18.94 52.24
N SER A 402 20.62 19.48 53.33
CA SER A 402 20.73 18.91 54.68
C SER A 402 19.82 17.69 54.91
N GLY A 403 18.77 17.51 54.10
CA GLY A 403 17.81 16.40 54.26
C GLY A 403 18.44 15.00 54.04
N PRO A 404 17.77 13.92 54.48
CA PRO A 404 18.29 12.55 54.41
C PRO A 404 18.19 11.92 53.01
N THR A 405 17.29 12.40 52.16
CA THR A 405 17.04 11.87 50.82
C THR A 405 16.86 13.00 49.82
N ALA A 406 17.09 12.71 48.55
CA ALA A 406 16.95 13.63 47.44
C ALA A 406 16.29 12.90 46.27
N VAL A 407 15.22 13.47 45.72
CA VAL A 407 14.52 12.89 44.56
C VAL A 407 14.90 13.69 43.33
N ILE A 408 15.37 13.00 42.30
CA ILE A 408 15.60 13.57 40.97
C ILE A 408 14.43 13.18 40.08
N SER A 409 13.68 14.16 39.60
CA SER A 409 12.61 13.98 38.60
C SER A 409 12.97 14.69 37.31
N VAL A 410 12.45 14.20 36.20
CA VAL A 410 12.74 14.75 34.88
C VAL A 410 11.43 15.14 34.21
N THR A 411 11.36 16.38 33.72
CA THR A 411 10.30 16.80 32.80
C THR A 411 10.84 16.72 31.38
N VAL A 412 10.16 15.97 30.51
CA VAL A 412 10.47 15.92 29.09
C VAL A 412 9.48 16.76 28.28
N THR A 413 9.99 17.42 27.24
CA THR A 413 9.17 18.11 26.24
C THR A 413 8.99 17.20 25.03
N ASN A 414 7.74 16.85 24.71
CA ASN A 414 7.39 16.08 23.53
C ASN A 414 7.63 16.89 22.25
N PRO A 415 7.80 16.23 21.09
CA PRO A 415 7.82 16.90 19.78
C PRO A 415 6.60 17.81 19.53
N ASP A 416 5.45 17.46 20.12
CA ASP A 416 4.20 18.23 20.05
C ASP A 416 4.16 19.46 20.99
N GLY A 417 5.26 19.76 21.70
CA GLY A 417 5.36 20.87 22.66
C GLY A 417 4.73 20.61 24.04
N THR A 418 4.02 19.49 24.21
CA THR A 418 3.47 19.09 25.51
C THR A 418 4.55 18.61 26.48
N LYS A 419 4.41 18.93 27.77
CA LYS A 419 5.36 18.52 28.82
C LYS A 419 4.84 17.29 29.55
N LYS A 420 5.70 16.28 29.74
CA LYS A 420 5.41 15.07 30.52
C LYS A 420 6.43 14.94 31.65
N SER A 421 5.94 14.75 32.88
CA SER A 421 6.80 14.49 34.03
C SER A 421 7.06 12.99 34.16
N MET A 422 8.32 12.60 34.29
CA MET A 422 8.74 11.23 34.54
C MET A 422 8.76 10.93 36.04
N PRO A 423 8.57 9.66 36.45
CA PRO A 423 8.72 9.25 37.83
C PRO A 423 10.08 9.67 38.41
N GLY A 424 10.08 10.16 39.65
CA GLY A 424 11.30 10.53 40.34
C GLY A 424 12.10 9.31 40.80
N VAL A 425 13.42 9.41 40.77
CA VAL A 425 14.34 8.43 41.35
C VAL A 425 14.87 8.96 42.68
N GLU A 426 14.74 8.17 43.74
CA GLU A 426 15.20 8.53 45.07
C GLU A 426 16.68 8.16 45.30
N PHE A 427 17.43 9.14 45.78
CA PHE A 427 18.83 9.01 46.19
C PHE A 427 18.96 9.30 47.69
N ARG A 428 19.82 8.54 48.36
CA ARG A 428 20.11 8.72 49.79
C ARG A 428 21.20 9.78 49.93
N VAL A 429 21.07 10.70 50.88
CA VAL A 429 22.07 11.73 51.13
C VAL A 429 22.87 11.35 52.39
N LYS A 430 24.15 11.06 52.21
CA LYS A 430 25.07 10.71 53.30
C LYS A 430 26.14 11.78 53.49
N ASN A 431 26.69 11.84 54.70
CA ASN A 431 27.92 12.58 54.92
C ASN A 431 29.08 11.77 54.33
N VAL A 432 30.11 12.48 53.86
CA VAL A 432 31.40 11.86 53.55
C VAL A 432 31.84 11.05 54.79
N PRO A 433 32.38 9.82 54.66
CA PRO A 433 32.94 9.05 55.78
C PRO A 433 33.98 9.83 56.59
N ASN A 434 34.39 9.33 57.75
CA ASN A 434 35.49 9.96 58.50
C ASN A 434 36.83 9.58 57.89
N PRO A 435 37.79 10.52 57.77
CA PRO A 435 39.15 10.17 57.35
C PRO A 435 39.89 9.41 58.46
N THR A 436 40.91 8.67 58.07
CA THR A 436 41.81 7.96 58.99
C THR A 436 42.99 8.87 59.35
N PRO A 437 43.31 9.05 60.64
CA PRO A 437 44.47 9.82 61.06
C PRO A 437 45.77 9.00 60.92
N TYR A 438 46.85 9.67 60.54
CA TYR A 438 48.19 9.10 60.43
C TYR A 438 49.20 9.98 61.17
N PHE A 439 50.15 9.34 61.83
CA PHE A 439 51.30 9.99 62.45
C PHE A 439 52.57 9.20 62.12
N ALA A 440 53.64 9.87 61.74
CA ALA A 440 54.90 9.22 61.33
C ALA A 440 54.72 8.16 60.20
N GLY A 441 53.69 8.30 59.36
CA GLY A 441 53.34 7.31 58.33
C GLY A 441 52.59 6.07 58.85
N LYS A 442 52.21 6.04 60.13
CA LYS A 442 51.49 4.95 60.79
C LYS A 442 50.03 5.34 61.05
N GLY A 443 49.11 4.44 60.74
CA GLY A 443 47.66 4.63 60.88
C GLY A 443 47.10 3.98 62.14
N VAL A 444 45.77 3.88 62.22
CA VAL A 444 45.04 3.28 63.36
C VAL A 444 45.35 1.79 63.55
N ASN A 445 45.70 1.08 62.47
CA ASN A 445 45.99 -0.36 62.50
C ASN A 445 47.44 -0.69 62.88
N ASP A 446 48.31 0.31 62.98
CA ASP A 446 49.72 0.13 63.34
C ASP A 446 49.90 0.25 64.86
N ASN A 447 50.42 -0.81 65.51
CA ASN A 447 50.62 -0.81 66.97
C ASN A 447 52.04 -0.38 67.40
N THR A 448 52.96 -0.24 66.46
CA THR A 448 54.38 0.01 66.73
C THR A 448 54.95 1.06 65.79
N VAL A 449 55.87 1.86 66.29
CA VAL A 449 56.55 2.91 65.52
C VAL A 449 58.02 2.96 65.93
N ARG A 450 58.93 3.18 64.96
CA ARG A 450 60.36 3.30 65.26
C ARG A 450 60.67 4.69 65.82
N LYS A 451 61.63 4.78 66.74
CA LYS A 451 62.04 6.09 67.31
C LYS A 451 62.43 7.11 66.23
N ASN A 452 63.15 6.69 65.18
CA ASN A 452 63.56 7.59 64.11
C ASN A 452 62.38 8.16 63.32
N GLU A 453 61.31 7.38 63.14
CA GLU A 453 60.09 7.80 62.42
C GLU A 453 59.31 8.83 63.24
N ILE A 454 59.29 8.69 64.58
CA ILE A 454 58.68 9.67 65.49
C ILE A 454 59.40 11.02 65.42
N VAL A 455 60.74 11.01 65.49
CA VAL A 455 61.54 12.24 65.46
C VAL A 455 61.44 12.94 64.10
N ALA A 456 61.32 12.17 63.00
CA ALA A 456 61.12 12.71 61.66
C ALA A 456 59.69 13.20 61.40
N ALA A 457 58.72 12.82 62.24
CA ALA A 457 57.33 13.19 62.05
C ALA A 457 57.15 14.71 62.27
N GLN A 458 56.55 15.38 61.29
CA GLN A 458 56.26 16.81 61.40
C GLN A 458 54.92 17.08 62.10
N GLY A 459 54.01 16.12 62.10
CA GLY A 459 52.63 16.32 62.52
C GLY A 459 51.71 15.13 62.23
N VAL A 460 50.42 15.38 62.43
CA VAL A 460 49.32 14.44 62.12
C VAL A 460 48.71 14.81 60.77
N LEU A 461 48.35 13.81 59.98
CA LEU A 461 47.68 13.96 58.69
C LEU A 461 46.39 13.15 58.70
N ALA A 462 45.32 13.67 58.10
CA ALA A 462 44.08 12.93 57.87
C ALA A 462 44.02 12.52 56.39
N LYS A 463 43.87 11.23 56.12
CA LYS A 463 43.74 10.69 54.76
C LYS A 463 42.51 9.80 54.66
N MET A 464 41.83 9.85 53.52
CA MET A 464 40.81 8.86 53.19
C MET A 464 41.43 7.73 52.39
N GLU A 465 41.28 6.51 52.90
CA GLU A 465 41.56 5.31 52.12
C GLU A 465 40.26 4.85 51.44
N ASN A 466 40.37 4.43 50.18
CA ASN A 466 39.27 3.84 49.41
C ASN A 466 38.03 4.74 49.28
N PHE A 467 38.21 6.04 49.04
CA PHE A 467 37.12 6.97 48.74
C PHE A 467 37.26 7.55 47.34
N GLU A 468 36.16 7.58 46.58
CA GLU A 468 36.16 7.93 45.16
C GLU A 468 36.34 9.43 44.89
N PHE A 469 36.20 10.28 45.91
CA PHE A 469 36.40 11.72 45.79
C PHE A 469 37.74 12.14 46.40
N ASP A 470 38.48 13.00 45.71
CA ASP A 470 39.70 13.62 46.24
C ASP A 470 39.32 14.73 47.23
N LEU A 471 39.44 14.44 48.52
CA LEU A 471 39.12 15.36 49.60
C LEU A 471 40.30 15.60 50.52
N ARG A 472 40.52 16.87 50.87
CA ARG A 472 41.51 17.28 51.85
C ARG A 472 40.84 17.58 53.18
N PHE A 473 41.38 16.98 54.24
CA PHE A 473 40.94 17.20 55.61
C PHE A 473 42.06 17.90 56.37
N ASP A 474 41.74 19.05 56.94
CA ASP A 474 42.70 19.83 57.71
C ASP A 474 42.62 19.45 59.19
N ILE A 475 43.77 19.09 59.79
CA ILE A 475 43.83 18.82 61.23
C ILE A 475 43.71 20.14 61.99
N VAL A 476 42.74 20.19 62.90
CA VAL A 476 42.43 21.36 63.74
C VAL A 476 43.24 21.31 65.05
N SER A 477 43.25 20.15 65.71
CA SER A 477 43.94 19.98 67.00
C SER A 477 44.13 18.50 67.33
N TYR A 478 45.13 18.21 68.15
CA TYR A 478 45.34 16.89 68.77
C TYR A 478 46.20 17.04 70.03
N THR A 479 46.21 16.02 70.89
CA THR A 479 47.03 15.99 72.11
C THR A 479 48.00 14.83 72.05
N VAL A 480 49.28 15.08 72.31
CA VAL A 480 50.30 14.03 72.43
C VAL A 480 50.44 13.66 73.90
N THR A 481 50.15 12.42 74.23
CA THR A 481 50.19 11.87 75.59
C THR A 481 51.25 10.76 75.66
N THR A 482 52.19 10.86 76.59
CA THR A 482 53.16 9.79 76.84
C THR A 482 53.54 9.72 78.32
N THR A 483 54.08 8.58 78.76
CA THR A 483 54.51 8.37 80.14
C THR A 483 56.03 8.28 80.21
N ILE A 484 56.66 9.23 80.91
CA ILE A 484 58.10 9.27 81.13
C ILE A 484 58.36 9.26 82.63
N ALA A 485 59.16 8.30 83.11
CA ALA A 485 59.52 8.15 84.53
C ALA A 485 58.32 8.14 85.51
N GLY A 486 57.20 7.53 85.08
CA GLY A 486 55.98 7.41 85.90
C GLY A 486 55.00 8.59 85.81
N ASN A 487 55.40 9.72 85.22
CA ASN A 487 54.52 10.88 85.02
C ASN A 487 53.90 10.87 83.62
N VAL A 488 52.58 11.11 83.55
CA VAL A 488 51.85 11.30 82.29
C VAL A 488 52.06 12.75 81.83
N LEU A 489 52.58 12.92 80.63
CA LEU A 489 52.80 14.21 79.99
C LEU A 489 51.82 14.34 78.83
N GLU A 490 50.91 15.30 78.94
CA GLU A 490 49.95 15.67 77.89
C GLU A 490 50.34 17.01 77.28
N LYS A 491 50.59 17.01 75.97
CA LYS A 491 50.99 18.21 75.23
C LYS A 491 50.01 18.49 74.10
N PRO A 492 49.16 19.54 74.22
CA PRO A 492 48.24 19.90 73.15
C PRO A 492 49.00 20.49 71.95
N CYS A 493 48.50 20.20 70.76
CA CYS A 493 48.96 20.73 69.48
C CYS A 493 47.78 21.38 68.75
N VAL A 494 48.00 22.57 68.20
CA VAL A 494 47.02 23.31 67.40
C VAL A 494 47.48 23.30 65.94
N GLY A 495 46.60 22.90 65.04
CA GLY A 495 46.92 22.66 63.63
C GLY A 495 47.57 21.29 63.38
N PRO A 496 48.04 21.04 62.14
CA PRO A 496 48.60 19.75 61.76
C PRO A 496 50.00 19.49 62.36
N ALA A 497 50.80 20.55 62.59
CA ALA A 497 52.18 20.43 63.03
C ALA A 497 52.31 20.14 64.54
N LEU A 498 53.38 19.44 64.93
CA LEU A 498 53.71 19.21 66.35
C LEU A 498 54.13 20.50 67.04
N SER A 499 53.63 20.73 68.27
CA SER A 499 54.11 21.81 69.13
C SER A 499 55.55 21.58 69.59
N ALA A 500 56.28 22.65 69.91
CA ALA A 500 57.67 22.56 70.37
C ALA A 500 57.81 21.66 71.61
N ASP A 501 56.87 21.81 72.55
CA ASP A 501 56.76 20.98 73.74
C ASP A 501 56.52 19.50 73.42
N ALA A 502 55.63 19.21 72.47
CA ALA A 502 55.37 17.83 72.06
C ALA A 502 56.60 17.18 71.43
N LYS A 503 57.34 17.92 70.59
CA LYS A 503 58.61 17.43 69.99
C LYS A 503 59.65 17.10 71.06
N ALA A 504 59.86 18.00 72.02
CA ALA A 504 60.82 17.80 73.11
C ALA A 504 60.46 16.57 73.98
N VAL A 505 59.16 16.33 74.18
CA VAL A 505 58.68 15.13 74.90
C VAL A 505 58.91 13.86 74.07
N LEU A 506 58.61 13.88 72.77
CA LEU A 506 58.78 12.73 71.86
C LEU A 506 60.26 12.31 71.68
N GLU A 507 61.21 13.25 71.67
CA GLU A 507 62.65 12.95 71.62
C GLU A 507 63.15 12.16 72.84
N ARG A 508 62.55 12.42 74.01
CA ARG A 508 62.88 11.80 75.29
C ARG A 508 62.29 10.39 75.44
N VAL A 509 61.37 9.99 74.58
CA VAL A 509 60.76 8.66 74.61
C VAL A 509 61.81 7.59 74.28
N ARG A 510 61.79 6.49 75.03
CA ARG A 510 62.67 5.33 74.85
C ARG A 510 61.90 4.13 74.29
N SER A 511 62.62 3.20 73.65
CA SER A 511 62.02 1.94 73.19
C SER A 511 61.32 1.21 74.34
N GLY A 512 60.16 0.66 74.07
CA GLY A 512 59.26 0.02 75.04
C GLY A 512 58.14 0.92 75.59
N GLN A 513 58.26 2.25 75.50
CA GLN A 513 57.24 3.19 75.96
C GLN A 513 56.07 3.32 74.98
N LYS A 514 54.90 3.73 75.47
CA LYS A 514 53.71 4.01 74.65
C LYS A 514 53.54 5.51 74.42
N ILE A 515 53.12 5.86 73.22
CA ILE A 515 52.71 7.20 72.82
C ILE A 515 51.27 7.11 72.38
N PHE A 516 50.45 8.03 72.86
CA PHE A 516 49.08 8.21 72.44
C PHE A 516 48.94 9.57 71.77
N ILE A 517 48.24 9.61 70.65
CA ILE A 517 47.86 10.85 69.99
C ILE A 517 46.35 10.89 70.05
N GLU A 518 45.83 11.70 70.95
CA GLU A 518 44.44 11.67 71.38
C GLU A 518 43.71 12.94 70.91
N ASN A 519 42.38 12.88 70.95
CA ASN A 519 41.52 14.01 70.60
C ASN A 519 41.83 14.61 69.22
N ILE A 520 42.14 13.76 68.24
CA ILE A 520 42.48 14.20 66.88
C ILE A 520 41.22 14.76 66.24
N LYS A 521 41.19 16.07 65.99
CA LYS A 521 40.08 16.76 65.33
C LYS A 521 40.49 17.19 63.93
N ALA A 522 39.67 16.87 62.95
CA ALA A 522 39.86 17.29 61.56
C ALA A 522 38.63 18.00 61.03
N LYS A 523 38.84 19.00 60.16
CA LYS A 523 37.78 19.73 59.46
C LYS A 523 37.71 19.25 58.01
N GLY A 524 36.52 18.84 57.59
CA GLY A 524 36.24 18.45 56.21
C GLY A 524 35.87 19.64 55.31
N PRO A 525 35.84 19.42 53.99
CA PRO A 525 35.36 20.41 53.01
C PRO A 525 33.87 20.74 53.18
N ASP A 526 33.11 19.88 53.89
CA ASP A 526 31.74 20.14 54.33
C ASP A 526 31.64 21.17 55.48
N GLY A 527 32.77 21.66 55.98
CA GLY A 527 32.86 22.63 57.06
C GLY A 527 32.72 22.03 58.47
N THR A 528 32.44 20.72 58.57
CA THR A 528 32.21 20.05 59.86
C THR A 528 33.53 19.66 60.52
N VAL A 529 33.64 19.87 61.83
CA VAL A 529 34.78 19.40 62.64
C VAL A 529 34.43 18.04 63.23
N ARG A 530 35.30 17.07 63.00
CA ARG A 530 35.08 15.66 63.33
C ARG A 530 36.17 15.15 64.24
N ASN A 531 35.80 14.32 65.21
CA ASN A 531 36.76 13.62 66.06
C ASN A 531 37.15 12.30 65.37
N LEU A 532 38.44 12.15 65.08
CA LEU A 532 39.03 10.98 64.43
C LEU A 532 39.52 9.92 65.43
N GLY A 533 39.29 10.14 66.73
CA GLY A 533 39.68 9.22 67.79
C GLY A 533 41.12 9.44 68.24
N ALA A 534 41.82 8.33 68.50
CA ALA A 534 43.18 8.33 69.00
C ALA A 534 44.05 7.30 68.28
N LEU A 535 45.35 7.58 68.20
CA LEU A 535 46.37 6.64 67.75
C LEU A 535 47.20 6.19 68.96
N SER A 536 47.52 4.91 69.05
CA SER A 536 48.35 4.35 70.12
C SER A 536 49.49 3.54 69.53
N PHE A 537 50.72 3.94 69.85
CA PHE A 537 51.92 3.28 69.35
C PHE A 537 52.84 2.87 70.50
N LYS A 538 53.39 1.67 70.43
CA LYS A 538 54.55 1.25 71.23
C LYS A 538 55.84 1.57 70.46
N VAL A 539 56.75 2.30 71.09
CA VAL A 539 58.04 2.61 70.48
C VAL A 539 58.91 1.36 70.47
N ILE A 540 59.46 1.01 69.31
CA ILE A 540 60.41 -0.10 69.13
C ILE A 540 61.80 0.40 68.79
#